data_AF-A0A935VVQ4-F1
#
_entry.id   AF-A0A935VVQ4-F1
#
_cell.length_a   1.000
_cell.length_b   1.000
_cell.length_c   1.000
_cell.angle_alpha   90.00
_cell.angle_beta   90.00
_cell.angle_gamma   90.00
#
_symmetry.space_group_name_H-M   'P 1'
#
loop_
_entity.id
_entity.type
_entity.pdbx_description
1 polymer ?
#
loop_
_entity_poly.entity_id
_entity_poly.type
_entity_poly.pdbx_seq_one_letter_code
_entity_poly.pdbx_strand_id
1 'polypeptide(L)'
;MRFDEDIDNRYRKSVEDAFATILAKGNDFHRLMMSEFMASNMLVRVQPVGEINASGITGLISPIRTNFKLMTERLNLREALGEVYISIAEETIDTGGQRGCEGTFVHEGRHAYDFAQTLESLSNADYNPIGIFNPTLYEMEWEAHKTAGDYMLCIGKPEYTDEGLELMILCTADGGECAVSDDGIKQRLLESYGLALDGNHGKTASQMMGIVV
;
A
#
# COMPACT_ATOMS: atom_id res chain seq x y z
N MET A 1 -5.15 -10.66 -9.28
CA MET A 1 -5.33 -9.24 -9.60
C MET A 1 -6.14 -9.12 -10.86
N ARG A 2 -6.91 -8.05 -11.01
CA ARG A 2 -7.54 -7.66 -12.28
C ARG A 2 -7.28 -6.19 -12.55
N PHE A 3 -7.38 -5.82 -13.81
CA PHE A 3 -7.27 -4.45 -14.26
C PHE A 3 -8.64 -3.86 -14.55
N ASP A 4 -8.73 -2.53 -14.56
CA ASP A 4 -9.88 -1.83 -15.11
C ASP A 4 -10.09 -2.20 -16.59
N GLU A 5 -11.32 -2.10 -17.10
CA GLU A 5 -11.63 -2.62 -18.44
C GLU A 5 -10.89 -1.84 -19.54
N ASP A 6 -10.80 -0.52 -19.40
CA ASP A 6 -10.30 0.40 -20.43
C ASP A 6 -8.82 0.79 -20.29
N ILE A 7 -8.07 0.15 -19.38
CA ILE A 7 -6.65 0.47 -19.20
C ILE A 7 -5.83 0.08 -20.45
N ASP A 8 -4.99 1.00 -20.92
CA ASP A 8 -4.07 0.79 -22.03
C ASP A 8 -3.08 -0.36 -21.75
N ASN A 9 -2.82 -1.19 -22.76
CA ASN A 9 -1.89 -2.31 -22.67
C ASN A 9 -0.48 -1.90 -22.24
N ARG A 10 -0.02 -0.68 -22.59
CA ARG A 10 1.28 -0.15 -22.15
C ARG A 10 1.34 -0.04 -20.63
N TYR A 11 0.25 0.42 -20.00
CA TYR A 11 0.18 0.57 -18.55
C TYR A 11 0.02 -0.77 -17.87
N ARG A 12 -0.79 -1.69 -18.43
CA ARG A 12 -0.88 -3.08 -17.92
C ARG A 12 0.51 -3.71 -17.83
N LYS A 13 1.29 -3.60 -18.90
CA LYS A 13 2.65 -4.12 -18.96
C LYS A 13 3.55 -3.48 -17.90
N SER A 14 3.51 -2.15 -17.75
CA SER A 14 4.30 -1.46 -16.72
C SER A 14 3.97 -1.93 -15.30
N VAL A 15 2.69 -2.20 -15.01
CA VAL A 15 2.27 -2.77 -13.72
C VAL A 15 2.79 -4.20 -13.57
N GLU A 16 2.63 -5.04 -14.58
CA GLU A 16 3.10 -6.44 -14.56
C GLU A 16 4.62 -6.54 -14.39
N ASP A 17 5.38 -5.70 -15.10
CA ASP A 17 6.84 -5.63 -15.02
C ASP A 17 7.29 -5.15 -13.61
N ALA A 18 6.56 -4.21 -13.00
CA ALA A 18 6.81 -3.77 -11.64
C ALA A 18 6.56 -4.89 -10.62
N PHE A 19 5.43 -5.59 -10.71
CA PHE A 19 5.12 -6.73 -9.84
C PHE A 19 6.17 -7.84 -9.96
N ALA A 20 6.57 -8.18 -11.20
CA ALA A 20 7.61 -9.16 -11.45
C ALA A 20 8.94 -8.76 -10.82
N THR A 21 9.28 -7.47 -10.89
CA THR A 21 10.52 -6.95 -10.28
C THR A 21 10.45 -6.94 -8.77
N ILE A 22 9.34 -6.53 -8.16
CA ILE A 22 9.14 -6.57 -6.70
C ILE A 22 9.24 -8.02 -6.20
N LEU A 23 8.64 -8.99 -6.89
CA LEU A 23 8.76 -10.41 -6.53
C LEU A 23 10.21 -10.90 -6.59
N ALA A 24 10.96 -10.49 -7.62
CA ALA A 24 12.33 -10.91 -7.83
C ALA A 24 13.33 -10.24 -6.86
N LYS A 25 13.07 -9.00 -6.45
CA LYS A 25 14.04 -8.16 -5.73
C LYS A 25 13.65 -7.87 -4.29
N GLY A 26 12.38 -7.82 -3.94
CA GLY A 26 11.92 -7.53 -2.59
C GLY A 26 12.29 -8.61 -1.57
N ASN A 27 12.06 -8.31 -0.29
CA ASN A 27 12.12 -9.29 0.79
C ASN A 27 10.90 -10.24 0.79
N ASP A 28 10.82 -11.11 1.79
CA ASP A 28 9.75 -12.12 1.86
C ASP A 28 8.36 -11.54 2.05
N PHE A 29 8.24 -10.41 2.76
CA PHE A 29 6.96 -9.73 2.91
C PHE A 29 6.49 -9.11 1.59
N HIS A 30 7.38 -8.46 0.84
CA HIS A 30 7.06 -7.98 -0.52
C HIS A 30 6.58 -9.12 -1.42
N ARG A 31 7.26 -10.28 -1.37
CA ARG A 31 6.88 -11.46 -2.15
C ARG A 31 5.51 -11.99 -1.78
N LEU A 32 5.23 -12.09 -0.47
CA LEU A 32 3.92 -12.48 0.03
C LEU A 32 2.82 -11.55 -0.48
N MET A 33 2.99 -10.25 -0.24
CA MET A 33 2.02 -9.22 -0.62
C MET A 33 1.71 -9.26 -2.12
N MET A 34 2.73 -9.23 -2.97
CA MET A 34 2.54 -9.30 -4.43
C MET A 34 1.89 -10.61 -4.88
N SER A 35 2.22 -11.74 -4.25
CA SER A 35 1.62 -13.04 -4.56
C SER A 35 0.13 -13.07 -4.22
N GLU A 36 -0.27 -12.52 -3.07
CA GLU A 36 -1.67 -12.42 -2.66
C GLU A 36 -2.46 -11.49 -3.60
N PHE A 37 -1.85 -10.39 -4.04
CA PHE A 37 -2.46 -9.49 -5.02
C PHE A 37 -2.68 -10.19 -6.36
N MET A 38 -1.65 -10.86 -6.88
CA MET A 38 -1.75 -11.59 -8.15
C MET A 38 -2.78 -12.72 -8.09
N ALA A 39 -2.92 -13.39 -6.95
CA ALA A 39 -3.86 -14.48 -6.73
C ALA A 39 -5.30 -14.04 -6.36
N SER A 40 -5.54 -12.76 -6.08
CA SER A 40 -6.86 -12.22 -5.70
C SER A 40 -7.65 -11.60 -6.87
N ASN A 41 -8.78 -10.95 -6.59
CA ASN A 41 -9.51 -10.12 -7.56
C ASN A 41 -9.31 -8.60 -7.34
N MET A 42 -8.24 -8.21 -6.64
CA MET A 42 -7.89 -6.80 -6.39
C MET A 42 -7.84 -6.02 -7.70
N LEU A 43 -8.43 -4.83 -7.71
CA LEU A 43 -8.54 -4.00 -8.91
C LEU A 43 -7.37 -3.02 -9.00
N VAL A 44 -6.64 -3.05 -10.12
CA VAL A 44 -5.67 -2.01 -10.46
C VAL A 44 -6.25 -1.07 -11.50
N ARG A 45 -6.14 0.23 -11.22
CA ARG A 45 -6.58 1.32 -12.09
C ARG A 45 -5.40 2.22 -12.42
N VAL A 46 -5.51 2.89 -13.55
CA VAL A 46 -4.61 3.98 -13.94
C VAL A 46 -5.48 5.19 -14.21
N GLN A 47 -5.17 6.30 -13.56
CA GLN A 47 -5.93 7.54 -13.66
C GLN A 47 -4.98 8.73 -13.76
N PRO A 48 -5.39 9.86 -14.36
CA PRO A 48 -4.58 11.07 -14.33
C PRO A 48 -4.34 11.56 -12.90
N VAL A 49 -3.18 12.14 -12.63
CA VAL A 49 -2.86 12.72 -11.31
C VAL A 49 -3.90 13.76 -10.87
N GLY A 50 -4.52 14.48 -11.82
CA GLY A 50 -5.58 15.45 -11.52
C GLY A 50 -6.87 14.84 -10.96
N GLU A 51 -7.10 13.53 -11.15
CA GLU A 51 -8.27 12.82 -10.59
C GLU A 51 -8.00 12.30 -9.18
N ILE A 52 -6.80 11.76 -8.94
CA ILE A 52 -6.46 11.10 -7.67
C ILE A 52 -5.63 11.98 -6.71
N ASN A 53 -5.07 13.08 -7.21
CA ASN A 53 -4.24 14.06 -6.48
C ASN A 53 -3.03 13.47 -5.73
N ALA A 54 -2.52 12.33 -6.18
CA ALA A 54 -1.38 11.62 -5.62
C ALA A 54 -0.70 10.74 -6.69
N SER A 55 0.49 10.21 -6.41
CA SER A 55 1.15 9.23 -7.30
C SER A 55 0.44 7.88 -7.32
N GLY A 56 -0.25 7.54 -6.22
CA GLY A 56 -1.18 6.44 -6.14
C GLY A 56 -2.15 6.64 -4.97
N ILE A 57 -3.22 5.85 -4.96
CA ILE A 57 -4.19 5.81 -3.87
C ILE A 57 -4.83 4.44 -3.76
N THR A 58 -5.01 3.98 -2.53
CA THR A 58 -5.74 2.75 -2.20
C THR A 58 -7.15 3.05 -1.69
N GLY A 59 -8.13 2.24 -2.07
CA GLY A 59 -9.50 2.40 -1.60
C GLY A 59 -10.38 1.17 -1.79
N LEU A 60 -11.66 1.28 -1.42
CA LEU A 60 -12.66 0.24 -1.70
C LEU A 60 -13.32 0.42 -3.06
N ILE A 61 -13.55 -0.69 -3.75
CA ILE A 61 -14.30 -0.69 -5.01
C ILE A 61 -15.73 -0.23 -4.78
N SER A 62 -16.37 -0.65 -3.69
CA SER A 62 -17.71 -0.20 -3.30
C SER A 62 -17.94 -0.37 -1.79
N PRO A 63 -17.85 0.71 -0.99
CA PRO A 63 -18.11 0.64 0.45
C PRO A 63 -19.47 0.03 0.81
N ILE A 64 -20.52 0.33 0.02
CA ILE A 64 -21.87 -0.19 0.25
C ILE A 64 -21.89 -1.72 0.11
N ARG A 65 -21.33 -2.25 -0.99
CA ARG A 65 -21.29 -3.69 -1.25
C ARG A 65 -20.41 -4.40 -0.22
N THR A 66 -19.27 -3.81 0.11
CA THR A 66 -18.33 -4.39 1.07
C THR A 66 -18.96 -4.47 2.47
N ASN A 67 -19.65 -3.43 2.94
CA ASN A 67 -20.42 -3.49 4.19
C ASN A 67 -21.47 -4.60 4.18
N PHE A 68 -22.23 -4.76 3.09
CA PHE A 68 -23.20 -5.85 2.96
C PHE A 68 -22.55 -7.24 3.07
N LYS A 69 -21.40 -7.43 2.42
CA LYS A 69 -20.64 -8.68 2.52
C LYS A 69 -20.12 -8.94 3.92
N LEU A 70 -19.55 -7.94 4.61
CA LEU A 70 -19.05 -8.13 5.97
C LEU A 70 -20.15 -8.59 6.95
N MET A 71 -21.41 -8.22 6.70
CA MET A 71 -22.55 -8.67 7.51
C MET A 71 -23.05 -10.09 7.16
N THR A 72 -22.73 -10.61 5.98
CA THR A 72 -23.39 -11.80 5.42
C THR A 72 -22.43 -12.93 5.06
N GLU A 73 -21.15 -12.64 4.92
CA GLU A 73 -20.11 -13.53 4.42
C GLU A 73 -18.90 -13.48 5.35
N ARG A 74 -18.14 -14.59 5.39
CA ARG A 74 -16.78 -14.60 5.93
C ARG A 74 -15.83 -14.47 4.78
N LEU A 75 -14.92 -13.51 4.88
CA LEU A 75 -13.92 -13.27 3.87
C LEU A 75 -12.60 -13.86 4.36
N ASN A 76 -11.89 -14.54 3.48
CA ASN A 76 -10.44 -14.70 3.61
C ASN A 76 -9.72 -13.49 2.99
N LEU A 77 -8.42 -13.37 3.22
CA LEU A 77 -7.58 -12.30 2.71
C LEU A 77 -7.74 -12.03 1.19
N ARG A 78 -7.79 -13.07 0.34
CA ARG A 78 -7.90 -12.89 -1.12
C ARG A 78 -9.28 -12.40 -1.55
N GLU A 79 -10.32 -12.83 -0.85
CA GLU A 79 -11.68 -12.34 -1.05
C GLU A 79 -11.79 -10.89 -0.62
N ALA A 80 -11.19 -10.53 0.53
CA ALA A 80 -11.10 -9.16 1.01
C ALA A 80 -10.31 -8.25 0.06
N LEU A 81 -9.16 -8.70 -0.45
CA LEU A 81 -8.42 -8.01 -1.51
C LEU A 81 -9.26 -7.78 -2.76
N GLY A 82 -10.20 -8.67 -3.06
CA GLY A 82 -11.17 -8.53 -4.16
C GLY A 82 -12.13 -7.35 -4.01
N GLU A 83 -12.21 -6.73 -2.83
CA GLU A 83 -13.01 -5.53 -2.54
C GLU A 83 -12.18 -4.23 -2.59
N VAL A 84 -10.85 -4.34 -2.74
CA VAL A 84 -9.89 -3.23 -2.70
C VAL A 84 -9.41 -2.87 -4.10
N TYR A 85 -9.10 -1.60 -4.33
CA TYR A 85 -8.38 -1.12 -5.51
C TYR A 85 -7.11 -0.35 -5.15
N ILE A 86 -6.15 -0.37 -6.07
CA ILE A 86 -5.04 0.57 -6.13
C ILE A 86 -5.17 1.34 -7.45
N SER A 87 -5.24 2.67 -7.38
CA SER A 87 -5.09 3.56 -8.54
C SER A 87 -3.67 4.11 -8.53
N ILE A 88 -2.98 4.05 -9.67
CA ILE A 88 -1.69 4.71 -9.88
C ILE A 88 -1.84 5.84 -10.92
N ALA A 89 -1.14 6.95 -10.71
CA ALA A 89 -1.19 8.07 -11.64
C ALA A 89 -0.52 7.72 -12.97
N GLU A 90 -1.14 8.09 -14.09
CA GLU A 90 -0.53 7.97 -15.43
C GLU A 90 0.85 8.61 -15.49
N GLU A 91 0.96 9.82 -14.94
CA GLU A 91 2.20 10.59 -14.91
C GLU A 91 3.27 9.91 -14.07
N THR A 92 2.91 9.18 -13.02
CA THR A 92 3.86 8.40 -12.22
C THR A 92 4.45 7.26 -13.05
N ILE A 93 3.64 6.60 -13.88
CA ILE A 93 4.12 5.58 -14.82
C ILE A 93 4.99 6.22 -15.92
N ASP A 94 4.52 7.32 -16.53
CA ASP A 94 5.16 7.90 -17.70
C ASP A 94 6.47 8.64 -17.36
N THR A 95 6.56 9.27 -16.18
CA THR A 95 7.76 10.02 -15.76
C THR A 95 8.68 9.22 -14.84
N GLY A 96 8.10 8.47 -13.90
CA GLY A 96 8.83 7.59 -12.99
C GLY A 96 9.24 6.27 -13.63
N GLY A 97 8.64 5.93 -14.78
CA GLY A 97 8.87 4.66 -15.47
C GLY A 97 8.56 3.48 -14.55
N GLN A 98 9.37 2.43 -14.69
CA GLN A 98 9.28 1.25 -13.85
C GLN A 98 9.50 1.57 -12.36
N ARG A 99 10.38 2.51 -12.02
CA ARG A 99 10.63 2.93 -10.62
C ARG A 99 9.40 3.54 -9.97
N GLY A 100 8.70 4.42 -10.71
CA GLY A 100 7.46 5.03 -10.25
C GLY A 100 6.40 3.97 -9.95
N CYS A 101 6.23 3.00 -10.84
CA CYS A 101 5.33 1.87 -10.60
C CYS A 101 5.73 1.07 -9.36
N GLU A 102 6.99 0.65 -9.26
CA GLU A 102 7.45 -0.16 -8.14
C GLU A 102 7.27 0.55 -6.80
N GLY A 103 7.69 1.82 -6.70
CA GLY A 103 7.56 2.61 -5.48
C GLY A 103 6.09 2.76 -5.05
N THR A 104 5.20 3.08 -5.99
CA THR A 104 3.76 3.17 -5.71
C THR A 104 3.19 1.83 -5.26
N PHE A 105 3.48 0.71 -5.94
CA PHE A 105 2.91 -0.58 -5.56
C PHE A 105 3.49 -1.17 -4.27
N VAL A 106 4.70 -0.79 -3.88
CA VAL A 106 5.24 -1.17 -2.57
C VAL A 106 4.53 -0.41 -1.45
N HIS A 107 4.35 0.90 -1.61
CA HIS A 107 3.68 1.75 -0.62
C HIS A 107 2.17 1.52 -0.55
N GLU A 108 1.46 1.74 -1.66
CA GLU A 108 0.01 1.52 -1.76
C GLU A 108 -0.35 0.04 -1.61
N GLY A 109 0.54 -0.86 -2.01
CA GLY A 109 0.39 -2.27 -1.72
C GLY A 109 0.26 -2.52 -0.23
N ARG A 110 1.09 -1.89 0.61
CA ARG A 110 0.97 -2.08 2.06
C ARG A 110 -0.40 -1.62 2.57
N HIS A 111 -0.89 -0.48 2.09
CA HIS A 111 -2.25 -0.02 2.43
C HIS A 111 -3.34 -0.98 1.97
N ALA A 112 -3.24 -1.52 0.76
CA ALA A 112 -4.21 -2.49 0.23
C ALA A 112 -4.22 -3.77 1.05
N TYR A 113 -3.06 -4.22 1.49
CA TYR A 113 -2.90 -5.36 2.38
C TYR A 113 -3.52 -5.09 3.75
N ASP A 114 -3.24 -3.93 4.37
CA ASP A 114 -3.80 -3.54 5.67
C ASP A 114 -5.33 -3.40 5.61
N PHE A 115 -5.87 -2.84 4.52
CA PHE A 115 -7.31 -2.78 4.27
C PHE A 115 -7.92 -4.18 4.17
N ALA A 116 -7.31 -5.08 3.38
CA ALA A 116 -7.82 -6.44 3.25
C ALA A 116 -7.76 -7.22 4.57
N GLN A 117 -6.69 -7.08 5.36
CA GLN A 117 -6.61 -7.68 6.70
C GLN A 117 -7.67 -7.12 7.65
N THR A 118 -7.96 -5.82 7.55
CA THR A 118 -9.03 -5.18 8.32
C THR A 118 -10.39 -5.80 7.96
N LEU A 119 -10.71 -5.90 6.67
CA LEU A 119 -11.95 -6.52 6.20
C LEU A 119 -12.07 -8.00 6.60
N GLU A 120 -11.01 -8.79 6.41
CA GLU A 120 -10.96 -10.19 6.84
C GLU A 120 -11.22 -10.31 8.35
N SER A 121 -10.53 -9.52 9.17
CA SER A 121 -10.68 -9.58 10.63
C SER A 121 -12.08 -9.17 11.08
N LEU A 122 -12.67 -8.13 10.48
CA LEU A 122 -14.04 -7.69 10.77
C LEU A 122 -15.07 -8.75 10.39
N SER A 123 -14.93 -9.39 9.22
CA SER A 123 -15.84 -10.46 8.78
C SER A 123 -15.79 -11.72 9.67
N ASN A 124 -14.74 -11.85 10.48
CA ASN A 124 -14.52 -12.97 11.40
C ASN A 124 -14.60 -12.57 12.88
N ALA A 125 -15.07 -11.35 13.19
CA ALA A 125 -15.07 -10.79 14.53
C ALA A 125 -15.89 -11.60 15.55
N ASP A 126 -16.87 -12.38 15.10
CA ASP A 126 -17.66 -13.25 15.96
C ASP A 126 -16.89 -14.49 16.47
N TYR A 127 -15.84 -14.93 15.76
CA TYR A 127 -14.95 -16.02 16.19
C TYR A 127 -13.73 -15.49 16.95
N ASN A 128 -13.25 -14.28 16.65
CA ASN A 128 -12.13 -13.66 17.34
C ASN A 128 -12.37 -12.16 17.62
N PRO A 129 -13.21 -11.83 18.63
CA PRO A 129 -13.61 -10.45 18.89
C PRO A 129 -12.51 -9.56 19.50
N ILE A 130 -11.44 -10.15 20.04
CA ILE A 130 -10.35 -9.42 20.70
C ILE A 130 -9.22 -9.08 19.71
N GLY A 131 -9.14 -9.80 18.58
CA GLY A 131 -8.06 -9.68 17.60
C GLY A 131 -8.42 -8.90 16.34
N ILE A 132 -9.36 -7.96 16.40
CA ILE A 132 -9.74 -7.14 15.23
C ILE A 132 -8.55 -6.26 14.84
N PHE A 133 -8.05 -6.44 13.62
CA PHE A 133 -7.01 -5.62 13.05
C PHE A 133 -7.67 -4.38 12.43
N ASN A 134 -7.41 -3.20 13.00
CA ASN A 134 -7.97 -1.94 12.51
C ASN A 134 -7.00 -0.78 12.81
N PRO A 135 -5.86 -0.72 12.10
CA PRO A 135 -4.81 0.26 12.36
C PRO A 135 -5.31 1.68 12.10
N THR A 136 -4.68 2.63 12.78
CA THR A 136 -4.82 4.07 12.51
C THR A 136 -4.06 4.47 11.24
N LEU A 137 -4.41 5.61 10.65
CA LEU A 137 -3.70 6.16 9.50
C LEU A 137 -2.20 6.36 9.80
N TYR A 138 -1.85 6.79 11.02
CA TYR A 138 -0.45 6.87 11.45
C TYR A 138 0.27 5.51 11.35
N GLU A 139 -0.32 4.45 11.89
CA GLU A 139 0.27 3.10 11.86
C GLU A 139 0.39 2.56 10.43
N MET A 140 -0.63 2.78 9.60
CA MET A 140 -0.62 2.39 8.20
C MET A 140 0.47 3.09 7.40
N GLU A 141 0.58 4.41 7.52
CA GLU A 141 1.59 5.21 6.83
C GLU A 141 3.00 4.85 7.32
N TRP A 142 3.19 4.66 8.63
CA TRP A 142 4.48 4.24 9.19
C TRP A 142 4.95 2.92 8.60
N GLU A 143 4.07 1.91 8.58
CA GLU A 143 4.39 0.60 8.03
C GLU A 143 4.55 0.61 6.50
N ALA A 144 3.80 1.44 5.77
CA ALA A 144 3.97 1.61 4.33
C ALA A 144 5.32 2.26 3.98
N HIS A 145 5.75 3.28 4.73
CA HIS A 145 7.08 3.89 4.55
C HIS A 145 8.21 2.93 4.92
N LYS A 146 8.06 2.13 5.98
CA LYS A 146 9.04 1.08 6.32
C LYS A 146 9.14 0.02 5.24
N THR A 147 8.00 -0.44 4.73
CA THR A 147 7.94 -1.40 3.63
C THR A 147 8.63 -0.83 2.38
N ALA A 148 8.38 0.44 2.05
CA ALA A 148 9.08 1.14 0.96
C ALA A 148 10.60 1.22 1.20
N GLY A 149 11.03 1.58 2.41
CA GLY A 149 12.46 1.63 2.77
C GLY A 149 13.15 0.28 2.65
N ASP A 150 12.53 -0.79 3.15
CA ASP A 150 13.04 -2.16 2.99
C ASP A 150 13.21 -2.53 1.52
N TYR A 151 12.24 -2.16 0.67
CA TYR A 151 12.35 -2.39 -0.77
C TYR A 151 13.50 -1.62 -1.40
N MET A 152 13.67 -0.33 -1.07
CA MET A 152 14.76 0.51 -1.57
C MET A 152 16.14 -0.10 -1.25
N LEU A 153 16.29 -0.67 -0.05
CA LEU A 153 17.51 -1.39 0.33
C LEU A 153 17.67 -2.71 -0.44
N CYS A 154 16.59 -3.46 -0.63
CA CYS A 154 16.60 -4.74 -1.35
C CYS A 154 16.93 -4.59 -2.84
N ILE A 155 16.40 -3.56 -3.51
CA ILE A 155 16.68 -3.32 -4.93
C ILE A 155 18.12 -2.82 -5.15
N GLY A 156 18.70 -2.14 -4.14
CA GLY A 156 20.12 -1.81 -4.09
C GLY A 156 20.61 -0.90 -5.22
N LYS A 157 19.71 -0.11 -5.81
CA LYS A 157 20.01 0.83 -6.88
C LYS A 157 20.20 2.24 -6.30
N PRO A 158 21.26 2.98 -6.69
CA PRO A 158 21.57 4.29 -6.12
C PRO A 158 20.38 5.26 -6.15
N GLU A 159 19.62 5.31 -7.25
CA GLU A 159 18.50 6.23 -7.40
C GLU A 159 17.34 5.97 -6.42
N TYR A 160 17.18 4.75 -5.90
CA TYR A 160 16.20 4.43 -4.85
C TYR A 160 16.74 4.78 -3.46
N THR A 161 18.06 4.60 -3.26
CA THR A 161 18.72 4.98 -2.02
C THR A 161 18.73 6.50 -1.84
N ASP A 162 19.08 7.24 -2.89
CA ASP A 162 19.10 8.71 -2.90
C ASP A 162 17.70 9.27 -2.61
N GLU A 163 16.68 8.76 -3.31
CA GLU A 163 15.27 9.11 -3.06
C GLU A 163 14.84 8.77 -1.62
N GLY A 164 15.20 7.60 -1.11
CA GLY A 164 14.91 7.19 0.26
C GLY A 164 15.54 8.11 1.32
N LEU A 165 16.77 8.56 1.09
CA LEU A 165 17.46 9.52 1.96
C LEU A 165 16.80 10.91 1.90
N GLU A 166 16.47 11.40 0.70
CA GLU A 166 15.78 12.69 0.51
C GLU A 166 14.40 12.71 1.18
N LEU A 167 13.68 11.58 1.13
CA LEU A 167 12.35 11.44 1.74
C LEU A 167 12.41 11.17 3.26
N MET A 168 13.60 11.05 3.85
CA MET A 168 13.83 10.66 5.25
C MET A 168 13.30 9.25 5.59
N ILE A 169 13.13 8.39 4.58
CA ILE A 169 12.75 6.98 4.75
C ILE A 169 13.98 6.16 5.12
N LEU A 170 15.13 6.50 4.54
CA LEU A 170 16.43 5.90 4.84
C LEU A 170 17.30 6.88 5.62
N CYS A 171 18.28 6.35 6.34
CA CYS A 171 19.38 7.12 6.90
C CYS A 171 20.72 6.40 6.66
N THR A 172 21.82 7.14 6.74
CA THR A 172 23.16 6.56 6.78
C THR A 172 23.48 6.16 8.21
N ALA A 173 23.65 4.86 8.46
CA ALA A 173 24.05 4.32 9.75
C ALA A 173 25.55 4.54 10.03
N ASP A 174 25.95 4.34 11.29
CA ASP A 174 27.35 4.34 11.71
C ASP A 174 28.13 3.26 10.95
N GLY A 175 28.95 3.67 9.99
CA GLY A 175 29.67 2.77 9.06
C GLY A 175 29.42 3.06 7.59
N GLY A 176 28.49 3.96 7.25
CA GLY A 176 28.23 4.39 5.88
C GLY A 176 27.20 3.53 5.13
N GLU A 177 26.66 2.48 5.75
CA GLU A 177 25.58 1.67 5.19
C GLU A 177 24.24 2.37 5.35
N CYS A 178 23.35 2.25 4.36
CA CYS A 178 21.99 2.77 4.46
C CYS A 178 21.09 1.79 5.22
N ALA A 179 20.21 2.33 6.07
CA ALA A 179 19.20 1.58 6.80
C ALA A 179 17.87 2.34 6.79
N VAL A 180 16.76 1.66 7.09
CA VAL A 180 15.46 2.30 7.28
C VAL A 180 15.51 3.20 8.52
N SER A 181 15.04 4.44 8.39
CA SER A 181 15.06 5.43 9.46
C SER A 181 13.71 5.54 10.16
N ASP A 182 13.55 4.85 11.29
CA ASP A 182 12.33 4.98 12.10
C ASP A 182 12.06 6.43 12.50
N ASP A 183 13.09 7.17 12.90
CA ASP A 183 12.93 8.56 13.33
C ASP A 183 12.69 9.52 12.16
N GLY A 184 13.33 9.28 11.01
CA GLY A 184 13.07 10.04 9.78
C GLY A 184 11.64 9.84 9.28
N ILE A 185 11.13 8.61 9.32
CA ILE A 185 9.73 8.33 8.96
C ILE A 185 8.78 9.02 9.93
N LYS A 186 9.00 8.94 11.26
CA LYS A 186 8.17 9.66 12.24
C LYS A 186 8.15 11.17 11.96
N GLN A 187 9.30 11.77 11.67
CA GLN A 187 9.40 13.19 11.31
C GLN A 187 8.61 13.49 10.05
N ARG A 188 8.75 12.67 9.00
CA ARG A 188 7.99 12.79 7.75
C ARG A 188 6.48 12.73 8.00
N LEU A 189 6.00 11.78 8.80
CA LEU A 189 4.57 11.65 9.13
C LEU A 189 4.04 12.90 9.82
N LEU A 190 4.81 13.46 10.75
CA LEU A 190 4.45 14.70 11.43
C LEU A 190 4.44 15.90 10.47
N GLU A 191 5.49 16.09 9.67
CA GLU A 191 5.68 17.29 8.86
C GLU A 191 4.84 17.30 7.58
N SER A 192 4.69 16.14 6.92
CA SER A 192 4.00 16.03 5.63
C SER A 192 2.52 15.70 5.77
N TYR A 193 2.15 14.94 6.81
CA TYR A 193 0.78 14.43 6.98
C TYR A 193 0.10 14.96 8.24
N GLY A 194 0.84 15.63 9.14
CA GLY A 194 0.29 16.10 10.43
C GLY A 194 -0.07 14.96 11.37
N LEU A 195 0.58 13.80 11.24
CA LEU A 195 0.31 12.59 12.01
C LEU A 195 1.39 12.35 13.07
N ALA A 196 0.98 11.96 14.28
CA ALA A 196 1.91 11.71 15.39
C ALA A 196 1.37 10.67 16.36
N LEU A 197 2.22 9.74 16.83
CA LEU A 197 1.85 8.65 17.75
C LEU A 197 1.34 9.11 19.13
N ASP A 198 1.69 10.32 19.57
CA ASP A 198 1.23 10.90 20.83
C ASP A 198 0.22 12.05 20.62
N GLY A 199 -0.26 12.22 19.38
CA GLY A 199 -1.16 13.30 18.99
C GLY A 199 -2.23 12.85 18.00
N ASN A 200 -2.19 13.39 16.79
CA ASN A 200 -3.17 13.07 15.76
C ASN A 200 -2.82 11.76 15.06
N HIS A 201 -3.56 10.68 15.37
CA HIS A 201 -3.34 9.37 14.75
C HIS A 201 -4.07 9.22 13.41
N GLY A 202 -4.92 10.18 13.06
CA GLY A 202 -5.83 10.10 11.93
C GLY A 202 -6.98 9.10 12.15
N LYS A 203 -7.66 8.76 11.06
CA LYS A 203 -8.78 7.80 11.06
C LYS A 203 -8.27 6.37 11.14
N THR A 204 -9.09 5.45 11.63
CA THR A 204 -8.81 4.01 11.50
C THR A 204 -9.05 3.52 10.07
N ALA A 205 -8.47 2.38 9.69
CA ALA A 205 -8.67 1.76 8.39
C ALA A 205 -10.16 1.57 8.06
N SER A 206 -10.97 1.10 9.01
CA SER A 206 -12.43 0.97 8.83
C SER A 206 -13.12 2.31 8.55
N GLN A 207 -12.73 3.39 9.24
CA GLN A 207 -13.26 4.74 9.02
C GLN A 207 -12.83 5.34 7.69
N MET A 208 -11.60 5.06 7.24
CA MET A 208 -11.11 5.47 5.91
C MET A 208 -11.89 4.78 4.80
N MET A 209 -12.18 3.49 4.99
CA MET A 209 -12.94 2.68 4.04
C MET A 209 -14.46 2.93 4.07
N GLY A 210 -14.99 3.63 5.08
CA GLY A 210 -16.42 3.83 5.26
C GLY A 210 -17.16 2.55 5.69
N ILE A 211 -16.50 1.71 6.47
CA ILE A 211 -17.08 0.50 7.07
C ILE A 211 -17.81 0.85 8.37
N VAL A 212 -19.03 0.33 8.55
CA VAL A 212 -19.93 0.66 9.66
C VAL A 212 -20.46 -0.56 10.43
N VAL A 213 -20.01 -1.75 10.07
CA VAL A 213 -20.44 -3.03 10.67
C VAL A 213 -19.78 -3.31 12.01
#